data_AF-A5B7W1-F1
#
_entry.id   AF-A5B7W1-F1
#
_cell.length_a   1.000
_cell.length_b   1.000
_cell.length_c   1.000
_cell.angle_alpha   90.00
_cell.angle_beta   90.00
_cell.angle_gamma   90.00
#
_symmetry.space_group_name_H-M   'P 1'
#
loop_
_entity.id
_entity.type
_entity.pdbx_description
1 polymer ?
#
loop_
_entity_poly.entity_id
_entity_poly.type
_entity_poly.pdbx_seq_one_letter_code
_entity_poly.pdbx_strand_id
1 'polypeptide(L)'
;MAERRSKRPKITRGEDDYLPGNITEIELHNFMTFNDLKCKPGSRLNLVIGPNGSGKSSLVCAIALGLGGDPQLLGRASSIGAYVKRGEESGYIKISLRGDTEEEQITIMRKIDTRNKSEWLFNGKIFDLYTYVHVEKFMSSDLTHDIDSCVKIISFSC
;
A
#
# COMPACT_ATOMS: atom_id res chain seq x y z
N MET A 1 39.54 -11.44 7.08
CA MET A 1 38.70 -12.16 6.10
C MET A 1 37.51 -11.26 5.82
N ALA A 2 37.54 -10.50 4.72
CA ALA A 2 36.50 -9.51 4.41
C ALA A 2 35.30 -10.21 3.75
N GLU A 3 34.13 -10.10 4.37
CA GLU A 3 32.88 -10.69 3.92
C GLU A 3 32.49 -10.07 2.56
N ARG A 4 32.35 -10.91 1.53
CA ARG A 4 31.93 -10.48 0.19
C ARG A 4 30.46 -10.09 0.25
N ARG A 5 30.20 -8.79 0.40
CA ARG A 5 28.88 -8.17 0.23
C ARG A 5 28.29 -8.63 -1.10
N SER A 6 27.24 -9.45 -1.07
CA SER A 6 26.56 -9.93 -2.28
C SER A 6 26.14 -8.73 -3.13
N LYS A 7 26.48 -8.74 -4.42
CA LYS A 7 26.02 -7.70 -5.35
C LYS A 7 24.50 -7.78 -5.39
N ARG A 8 23.81 -6.69 -5.06
CA ARG A 8 22.35 -6.58 -5.17
C ARG A 8 21.91 -7.05 -6.56
N PRO A 9 20.87 -7.89 -6.69
CA PRO A 9 20.32 -8.26 -7.98
C PRO A 9 20.01 -6.99 -8.79
N LYS A 10 20.37 -6.96 -10.07
CA LYS A 10 19.95 -5.87 -10.95
C LYS A 10 18.46 -6.10 -11.26
N ILE A 11 17.58 -5.36 -10.61
CA ILE A 11 16.15 -5.38 -10.95
C ILE A 11 16.01 -4.74 -12.33
N THR A 12 15.55 -5.53 -13.31
CA THR A 12 15.32 -5.09 -14.69
C THR A 12 13.84 -4.79 -14.89
N ARG A 13 13.52 -3.72 -15.62
CA ARG A 13 12.14 -3.37 -15.98
C ARG A 13 11.59 -4.37 -16.98
N GLY A 14 10.29 -4.68 -16.87
CA GLY A 14 9.54 -5.40 -17.89
C GLY A 14 9.39 -4.59 -19.17
N GLU A 15 8.84 -5.20 -20.23
CA GLU A 15 8.55 -4.51 -21.50
C GLU A 15 7.52 -3.38 -21.30
N ASP A 16 6.64 -3.52 -20.30
CA ASP A 16 5.68 -2.52 -19.86
C ASP A 16 6.28 -1.38 -19.01
N ASP A 17 7.61 -1.37 -18.83
CA ASP A 17 8.37 -0.42 -18.04
C ASP A 17 8.14 -0.51 -16.52
N TYR A 18 7.34 -1.45 -16.02
CA TYR A 18 7.15 -1.66 -14.57
C TYR A 18 8.28 -2.54 -13.98
N LEU A 19 8.57 -2.34 -12.70
CA LEU A 19 9.39 -3.26 -11.91
C LEU A 19 8.48 -4.15 -11.05
N PRO A 20 8.91 -5.37 -10.71
CA PRO A 20 8.27 -6.14 -9.64
C PRO A 20 8.12 -5.27 -8.38
N GLY A 21 6.96 -5.34 -7.73
CA GLY A 21 6.61 -4.53 -6.57
C GLY A 21 5.98 -3.17 -6.89
N ASN A 22 6.05 -2.65 -8.13
CA ASN A 22 5.36 -1.40 -8.48
C ASN A 22 3.86 -1.52 -8.22
N ILE A 23 3.28 -0.48 -7.62
CA ILE A 23 1.82 -0.35 -7.52
C ILE A 23 1.26 -0.14 -8.93
N THR A 24 0.31 -0.97 -9.33
CA THR A 24 -0.40 -0.91 -10.62
C THR A 24 -1.82 -0.40 -10.47
N GLU A 25 -2.43 -0.61 -9.31
CA GLU A 25 -3.79 -0.15 -9.01
C GLU A 25 -3.97 0.10 -7.50
N ILE A 26 -4.70 1.16 -7.16
CA ILE A 26 -5.16 1.47 -5.81
C ILE A 26 -6.67 1.63 -5.87
N GLU A 27 -7.37 0.91 -5.01
CA GLU A 27 -8.82 0.93 -4.88
C GLU A 27 -9.20 1.12 -3.40
N LEU A 28 -9.91 2.21 -3.09
CA LEU A 28 -10.38 2.53 -1.75
C LEU A 28 -11.89 2.57 -1.74
N HIS A 29 -12.49 2.02 -0.68
CA HIS A 29 -13.93 2.10 -0.47
C HIS A 29 -14.22 2.45 0.99
N ASN A 30 -15.11 3.42 1.21
CA ASN A 30 -15.48 3.91 2.54
C ASN A 30 -14.27 4.20 3.44
N PHE A 31 -13.27 4.89 2.88
CA PHE A 31 -12.01 5.18 3.54
C PHE A 31 -11.84 6.69 3.78
N MET A 32 -11.91 7.12 5.04
CA MET A 32 -11.80 8.52 5.45
C MET A 32 -12.69 9.48 4.64
N THR A 33 -12.10 10.22 3.71
CA THR A 33 -12.78 11.20 2.86
C THR A 33 -13.34 10.58 1.57
N PHE A 34 -12.91 9.38 1.20
CA PHE A 34 -13.26 8.70 -0.04
C PHE A 34 -14.49 7.79 0.17
N ASN A 35 -15.49 7.93 -0.71
CA ASN A 35 -16.55 6.93 -0.87
C ASN A 35 -15.98 5.77 -1.68
N ASP A 36 -15.51 6.10 -2.88
CA ASP A 36 -14.85 5.21 -3.81
C ASP A 36 -13.70 5.98 -4.46
N LEU A 37 -12.54 5.35 -4.54
CA LEU A 37 -11.41 5.86 -5.30
C LEU A 37 -10.79 4.69 -6.03
N LYS A 38 -10.57 4.86 -7.33
CA LYS A 38 -9.80 3.92 -8.14
C LYS A 38 -8.77 4.69 -8.94
N CYS A 39 -7.50 4.38 -8.79
CA CYS A 39 -6.43 5.01 -9.57
C CYS A 39 -5.34 4.01 -9.96
N LYS A 40 -4.68 4.29 -11.08
CA LYS A 40 -3.60 3.48 -11.65
C LYS A 40 -2.35 4.35 -11.77
N PRO A 41 -1.45 4.30 -10.79
CA PRO A 41 -0.17 5.00 -10.88
C PRO A 41 0.68 4.42 -12.02
N GLY A 42 1.52 5.26 -12.62
CA GLY A 42 2.48 4.85 -13.64
C GLY A 42 3.71 4.14 -13.05
N SER A 43 4.54 3.56 -13.93
CA SER A 43 5.72 2.76 -13.61
C SER A 43 6.90 3.53 -12.97
N ARG A 44 6.81 4.87 -12.89
CA ARG A 44 7.90 5.76 -12.48
C ARG A 44 7.43 6.71 -11.37
N LEU A 45 7.69 8.01 -11.53
CA LEU A 45 7.32 9.02 -10.55
C LEU A 45 5.82 9.30 -10.62
N ASN A 46 5.14 9.12 -9.49
CA ASN A 46 3.74 9.48 -9.32
C ASN A 46 3.65 10.63 -8.33
N LEU A 47 2.93 11.69 -8.69
CA LEU A 47 2.78 12.87 -7.86
C LEU A 47 1.30 13.10 -7.53
N VAL A 48 0.97 13.13 -6.24
CA VAL A 48 -0.39 13.38 -5.75
C VAL A 48 -0.55 14.87 -5.44
N ILE A 49 -1.29 15.59 -6.29
CA ILE A 49 -1.50 17.05 -6.19
C ILE A 49 -2.99 17.33 -5.98
N GLY A 50 -3.31 18.38 -5.23
CA GLY A 50 -4.68 18.83 -5.01
C GLY A 50 -4.78 19.88 -3.90
N PRO A 51 -5.91 20.57 -3.78
CA PRO A 51 -6.12 21.60 -2.75
C PRO A 51 -6.12 21.02 -1.32
N ASN A 52 -6.00 21.87 -0.32
CA ASN A 52 -6.09 21.44 1.07
C ASN A 52 -7.46 20.81 1.36
N GLY A 53 -7.46 19.70 2.11
CA GLY A 53 -8.67 18.91 2.36
C GLY A 53 -9.06 17.92 1.26
N SER A 54 -8.36 17.87 0.11
CA SER A 54 -8.71 16.96 -1.01
C SER A 54 -8.40 15.47 -0.75
N GLY A 55 -7.94 15.11 0.45
CA GLY A 55 -7.65 13.71 0.82
C GLY A 55 -6.27 13.18 0.41
N LYS A 56 -5.32 14.01 -0.06
CA LYS A 56 -3.96 13.58 -0.46
C LYS A 56 -3.26 12.74 0.60
N SER A 57 -3.21 13.23 1.83
CA SER A 57 -2.61 12.51 2.95
C SER A 57 -3.43 11.29 3.36
N SER A 58 -4.75 11.31 3.15
CA SER A 58 -5.60 10.13 3.38
C SER A 58 -5.25 9.02 2.38
N LEU A 59 -4.98 9.36 1.11
CA LEU A 59 -4.51 8.40 0.10
C LEU A 59 -3.15 7.80 0.49
N VAL A 60 -2.20 8.63 0.92
CA VAL A 60 -0.90 8.15 1.43
C VAL A 60 -1.08 7.21 2.62
N CYS A 61 -1.93 7.57 3.60
CA CYS A 61 -2.23 6.71 4.74
C CYS A 61 -2.89 5.41 4.30
N ALA A 62 -3.75 5.42 3.28
CA ALA A 62 -4.35 4.22 2.73
C ALA A 62 -3.29 3.28 2.16
N ILE A 63 -2.34 3.81 1.35
CA ILE A 63 -1.24 3.01 0.80
C ILE A 63 -0.42 2.37 1.93
N ALA A 64 -0.01 3.17 2.92
CA ALA A 64 0.76 2.67 4.04
C ALA A 64 -0.01 1.60 4.84
N LEU A 65 -1.27 1.85 5.19
CA LEU A 65 -2.11 0.89 5.92
C LEU A 65 -2.39 -0.37 5.11
N GLY A 66 -2.59 -0.25 3.81
CA GLY A 66 -2.87 -1.36 2.91
C GLY A 66 -1.64 -2.22 2.61
N LEU A 67 -0.43 -1.75 2.90
CA LEU A 67 0.81 -2.49 2.75
C LEU A 67 1.45 -2.90 4.09
N GLY A 68 0.70 -2.83 5.19
CA GLY A 68 1.13 -3.34 6.50
C GLY A 68 1.69 -2.30 7.47
N GLY A 69 1.64 -1.02 7.12
CA GLY A 69 2.02 0.08 8.01
C GLY A 69 1.18 0.12 9.30
N ASP A 70 1.85 0.45 10.40
CA ASP A 70 1.22 0.58 11.71
C ASP A 70 0.34 1.84 11.77
N PRO A 71 -0.96 1.72 12.14
CA PRO A 71 -1.86 2.85 12.36
C PRO A 71 -1.30 3.95 13.28
N GLN A 72 -0.52 3.57 14.31
CA GLN A 72 0.07 4.49 15.29
C GLN A 72 1.18 5.34 14.67
N LEU A 73 1.96 4.78 13.75
CA LEU A 73 3.05 5.49 13.06
C LEU A 73 2.53 6.54 12.08
N LEU A 74 1.28 6.41 11.63
CA LEU A 74 0.67 7.37 10.71
C LEU A 74 0.16 8.63 11.42
N GLY A 75 0.15 8.66 12.75
CA GLY A 75 -0.12 9.86 13.55
C GLY A 75 -1.52 10.46 13.38
N ARG A 76 -2.44 9.76 12.71
CA ARG A 76 -3.78 10.29 12.36
C ARG A 76 -4.91 9.73 13.21
N ALA A 77 -4.79 8.50 13.69
CA ALA A 77 -5.82 7.86 14.49
C ALA A 77 -5.23 6.80 15.41
N SER A 78 -5.78 6.69 16.61
CA SER A 78 -5.37 5.71 17.63
C SER A 78 -5.83 4.29 17.34
N SER A 79 -6.79 4.12 16.42
CA SER A 79 -7.37 2.82 16.10
C SER A 79 -7.67 2.66 14.61
N ILE A 80 -7.68 1.41 14.13
CA ILE A 80 -7.88 1.11 12.71
C ILE A 80 -9.28 1.49 12.22
N GLY A 81 -10.31 1.37 13.07
CA GLY A 81 -11.69 1.69 12.72
C GLY A 81 -11.93 3.18 12.46
N ALA A 82 -11.08 4.06 12.98
CA ALA A 82 -11.17 5.49 12.72
C ALA A 82 -10.76 5.89 11.28
N TYR A 83 -10.20 4.97 10.51
CA TYR A 83 -9.96 5.16 9.07
C TYR A 83 -11.18 4.85 8.21
N VAL A 84 -12.22 4.22 8.77
CA VAL A 84 -13.52 4.05 8.09
C VAL A 84 -14.17 5.42 7.92
N LYS A 85 -14.76 5.64 6.74
CA LYS A 85 -15.50 6.86 6.44
C LYS A 85 -16.60 7.07 7.50
N ARG A 86 -16.78 8.32 7.95
CA ARG A 86 -17.87 8.67 8.88
C ARG A 86 -19.23 8.36 8.26
N GLY A 87 -20.08 7.69 9.04
CA GLY A 87 -21.40 7.25 8.60
C GLY A 87 -21.43 5.83 8.02
N GLU A 88 -20.27 5.23 7.78
CA GLU A 88 -20.14 3.87 7.26
C GLU A 88 -19.72 2.89 8.34
N GLU A 89 -20.11 1.62 8.21
CA GLU A 89 -19.79 0.57 9.19
C GLU A 89 -18.44 -0.10 8.90
N SER A 90 -18.06 -0.16 7.63
CA SER A 90 -16.84 -0.80 7.14
C SER A 90 -16.34 -0.18 5.85
N GLY A 91 -15.08 -0.46 5.53
CA GLY A 91 -14.41 -0.06 4.30
C GLY A 91 -13.24 -0.97 3.97
N TYR A 92 -12.60 -0.73 2.84
CA TYR A 92 -11.41 -1.48 2.47
C TYR A 92 -10.39 -0.64 1.70
N ILE A 93 -9.15 -1.11 1.78
CA ILE A 93 -8.04 -0.68 0.94
C ILE A 93 -7.64 -1.90 0.12
N LYS A 94 -7.51 -1.74 -1.19
CA LYS A 94 -7.01 -2.76 -2.09
C LYS A 94 -5.90 -2.16 -2.93
N ILE A 95 -4.76 -2.83 -2.93
CA ILE A 95 -3.56 -2.42 -3.65
C ILE A 95 -3.12 -3.59 -4.50
N SER A 96 -2.95 -3.34 -5.79
CA SER A 96 -2.38 -4.30 -6.70
C SER A 96 -0.96 -3.91 -7.05
N LEU A 97 -0.06 -4.87 -6.98
CA LEU A 97 1.36 -4.77 -7.27
C LEU A 97 1.71 -5.61 -8.49
N ARG A 98 2.75 -5.18 -9.19
CA ARG A 98 3.39 -5.93 -10.26
C ARG A 98 4.12 -7.15 -9.69
N GLY A 99 3.84 -8.35 -10.21
CA GLY A 99 4.60 -9.56 -9.89
C GLY A 99 5.95 -9.62 -10.62
N ASP A 100 6.60 -10.78 -10.58
CA ASP A 100 7.90 -10.95 -11.23
C ASP A 100 7.77 -11.05 -12.76
N THR A 101 6.61 -11.50 -13.23
CA THR A 101 6.28 -11.62 -14.66
C THR A 101 5.18 -10.66 -15.09
N GLU A 102 4.99 -10.51 -16.40
CA GLU A 102 3.98 -9.60 -16.92
C GLU A 102 2.54 -9.99 -16.62
N GLU A 103 2.30 -11.28 -16.47
CA GLU A 103 0.98 -11.82 -16.24
C GLU A 103 0.69 -11.94 -14.74
N GLU A 104 1.73 -11.84 -13.91
CA GLU A 104 1.62 -11.97 -12.48
C GLU A 104 1.24 -10.63 -11.84
N GLN A 105 0.13 -10.67 -11.10
CA GLN A 105 -0.35 -9.55 -10.30
C GLN A 105 -0.57 -10.02 -8.87
N ILE A 106 0.01 -9.27 -7.94
CA ILE A 106 -0.18 -9.47 -6.51
C ILE A 106 -1.25 -8.49 -6.04
N THR A 107 -2.29 -8.95 -5.37
CA THR A 107 -3.34 -8.10 -4.82
C THR A 107 -3.41 -8.27 -3.32
N ILE A 108 -3.22 -7.16 -2.60
CA ILE A 108 -3.33 -7.08 -1.15
C ILE A 108 -4.58 -6.25 -0.85
N MET A 109 -5.48 -6.81 -0.04
CA MET A 109 -6.67 -6.11 0.42
C MET A 109 -6.72 -6.14 1.94
N ARG A 110 -6.99 -4.99 2.54
CA ARG A 110 -7.26 -4.84 3.97
C ARG A 110 -8.68 -4.34 4.14
N LYS A 111 -9.55 -5.14 4.74
CA LYS A 111 -10.88 -4.76 5.18
C LYS A 111 -10.82 -4.27 6.62
N ILE A 112 -11.51 -3.17 6.90
CA ILE A 112 -11.54 -2.53 8.22
C ILE A 112 -12.98 -2.20 8.59
N ASP A 113 -13.30 -2.32 9.87
CA ASP A 113 -14.59 -1.90 10.42
C ASP A 113 -14.45 -0.94 11.60
N THR A 114 -15.55 -0.28 11.94
CA THR A 114 -15.61 0.67 13.07
C THR A 114 -15.40 0.01 14.44
N ARG A 115 -15.47 -1.32 14.52
CA ARG A 115 -15.23 -2.12 15.74
C ARG A 115 -13.76 -2.50 15.88
N ASN A 116 -12.89 -1.95 15.03
CA ASN A 116 -11.46 -2.23 14.96
C ASN A 116 -11.12 -3.65 14.49
N LYS A 117 -12.06 -4.35 13.84
CA LYS A 117 -11.74 -5.57 13.10
C LYS A 117 -10.93 -5.20 11.86
N SER A 118 -9.86 -5.94 11.61
CA SER A 118 -9.02 -5.79 10.42
C SER A 118 -8.79 -7.18 9.83
N GLU A 119 -9.17 -7.36 8.57
CA GLU A 119 -9.02 -8.62 7.85
C GLU A 119 -8.20 -8.39 6.59
N TRP A 120 -7.23 -9.27 6.36
CA TRP A 120 -6.35 -9.19 5.21
C TRP A 120 -6.74 -10.26 4.20
N LEU A 121 -6.61 -9.93 2.92
CA LEU A 121 -6.75 -10.86 1.81
C LEU A 121 -5.57 -10.69 0.85
N PHE A 122 -4.98 -11.80 0.43
CA PHE A 122 -3.93 -11.87 -0.58
C PHE A 122 -4.43 -12.66 -1.78
N ASN A 123 -4.42 -12.04 -2.96
CA ASN A 123 -4.97 -12.62 -4.19
C ASN A 123 -6.40 -13.17 -3.99
N GLY A 124 -7.21 -12.45 -3.20
CA GLY A 124 -8.59 -12.82 -2.88
C GLY A 124 -8.77 -13.89 -1.80
N LYS A 125 -7.68 -14.48 -1.27
CA LYS A 125 -7.74 -15.47 -0.19
C LYS A 125 -7.47 -14.81 1.16
N ILE A 126 -8.27 -15.16 2.17
CA ILE A 126 -8.06 -14.70 3.55
C ILE A 126 -6.73 -15.28 4.07
N PHE A 127 -5.98 -14.49 4.84
CA PHE A 127 -4.77 -14.96 5.49
C PHE A 127 -5.06 -15.91 6.66
N ASP A 128 -4.43 -17.08 6.63
CA ASP A 128 -4.17 -17.89 7.83
C ASP A 128 -2.80 -17.50 8.41
N LEU A 129 -2.57 -17.72 9.71
CA LEU A 129 -1.38 -17.29 10.49
C LEU A 129 -0.02 -17.63 9.82
N TYR A 130 0.04 -18.66 8.98
CA TYR A 130 1.24 -19.13 8.27
C TYR A 130 1.63 -18.24 7.07
N THR A 131 0.63 -17.65 6.40
CA THR A 131 0.82 -16.73 5.27
C THR A 131 1.23 -15.34 5.76
N TYR A 132 0.85 -14.99 7.00
CA TYR A 132 1.27 -13.74 7.66
C TYR A 132 2.80 -13.62 7.73
N VAL A 133 3.51 -14.68 8.11
CA VAL A 133 4.99 -14.68 8.20
C VAL A 133 5.66 -14.50 6.83
N HIS A 134 5.05 -15.00 5.75
CA HIS A 134 5.59 -14.85 4.40
C HIS A 134 5.35 -13.45 3.85
N VAL A 135 4.17 -12.88 4.09
CA VAL A 135 3.86 -11.52 3.64
C VAL A 135 4.50 -10.47 4.55
N GLU A 136 4.66 -10.71 5.84
CA GLU A 136 5.46 -9.85 6.73
C GLU A 136 6.93 -9.84 6.32
N LYS A 137 7.48 -10.96 5.81
CA LYS A 137 8.81 -10.98 5.19
C LYS A 137 8.87 -10.21 3.88
N PHE A 138 7.89 -10.38 2.98
CA PHE A 138 7.79 -9.64 1.72
C PHE A 138 7.60 -8.13 1.95
N MET A 139 6.70 -7.77 2.86
CA MET A 139 6.50 -6.41 3.32
C MET A 139 7.77 -5.90 4.03
N SER A 140 8.43 -6.64 4.90
CA SER A 140 9.64 -6.13 5.59
C SER A 140 10.86 -5.97 4.67
N SER A 141 11.02 -6.81 3.65
CA SER A 141 12.12 -6.72 2.68
C SER A 141 11.95 -5.57 1.69
N ASP A 142 10.72 -5.36 1.20
CA ASP A 142 10.47 -4.42 0.11
C ASP A 142 9.91 -3.07 0.61
N LEU A 143 9.12 -3.04 1.69
CA LEU A 143 8.44 -1.81 2.16
C LEU A 143 9.41 -0.72 2.66
N THR A 144 10.60 -1.06 3.17
CA THR A 144 11.59 -0.04 3.56
C THR A 144 12.35 0.56 2.37
N HIS A 145 12.40 -0.11 1.21
CA HIS A 145 13.06 0.42 0.00
C HIS A 145 12.04 0.95 -1.03
N ASP A 146 10.82 0.41 -1.07
CA ASP A 146 9.74 0.80 -1.97
C ASP A 146 8.82 1.88 -1.41
N ILE A 147 8.64 2.04 -0.09
CA ILE A 147 8.05 3.30 0.41
C ILE A 147 8.99 4.47 0.05
N ASP A 148 10.30 4.35 0.25
CA ASP A 148 11.24 5.41 -0.13
C ASP A 148 11.33 5.66 -1.65
N SER A 149 11.00 4.67 -2.49
CA SER A 149 11.04 4.78 -3.96
C SER A 149 9.69 5.15 -4.61
N CYS A 150 8.56 4.62 -4.11
CA CYS A 150 7.21 4.92 -4.59
C CYS A 150 6.60 6.17 -3.93
N VAL A 151 7.09 6.54 -2.74
CA VAL A 151 6.49 7.55 -1.88
C VAL A 151 7.54 8.65 -1.62
N LYS A 152 8.12 9.22 -2.68
CA LYS A 152 8.68 10.59 -2.60
C LYS A 152 7.52 11.57 -2.47
N ILE A 153 6.90 11.57 -1.29
CA ILE A 153 5.90 12.56 -0.89
C ILE A 153 6.60 13.90 -0.81
N ILE A 154 6.40 14.71 -1.84
CA ILE A 154 6.53 16.14 -1.68
C ILE A 154 5.25 16.62 -0.98
N SER A 155 5.30 16.65 0.35
CA SER A 155 4.39 17.46 1.14
C SER A 155 4.91 18.89 1.12
N PHE A 156 4.61 19.66 0.07
CA PHE A 156 4.65 21.11 0.20
C PHE A 156 3.41 21.52 1.00
N SER A 157 3.61 21.66 2.31
CA SER A 157 2.80 22.59 3.10
C SER A 157 3.15 23.99 2.59
N CYS A 158 2.26 24.59 1.80
CA CYS A 158 2.07 26.03 1.81
C CYS A 158 0.94 26.33 2.80
#